data_AF-A0A2M7T0N5-F1
#
_entry.id   AF-A0A2M7T0N5-F1
#
_cell.length_a   1.000
_cell.length_b   1.000
_cell.length_c   1.000
_cell.angle_alpha   90.00
_cell.angle_beta   90.00
_cell.angle_gamma   90.00
#
_symmetry.space_group_name_H-M   'P 1'
#
loop_
_entity.id
_entity.type
_entity.pdbx_description
1 polymer ?
#
loop_
_entity_poly.entity_id
_entity_poly.type
_entity_poly.pdbx_seq_one_letter_code
_entity_poly.pdbx_strand_id
1 'polypeptide(L)'
;MSLRYRTAIKAISSQRGQLSPFMFGLLMGMSVFSMASLKWAQQEMAEQKKRNAALQEASAQDLSKALEFATLTETEGTYSDDFTLERARAYTTRTSGQTRGGQDYLVVARGSGRTALGKESQVIAITGSDDTLRRSDVYRTLDADRLQKLAGDNKTDGVVTFETSAVRTRQVTKSSQNMAAMGEQIYAFFAAHMRMPTGEEYDQLAEKLTIRDVWNRKFDYSYLDTERARLEFTTPWGYTVPLNLNLK
;
A
#
# COMPACT_ATOMS: atom_id res chain seq x y z
N MET A 1 -65.84 60.05 -18.12
CA MET A 1 -64.91 59.34 -17.22
C MET A 1 -63.48 59.69 -17.64
N SER A 2 -62.74 60.29 -16.69
CA SER A 2 -61.30 60.62 -16.62
C SER A 2 -60.46 61.06 -17.85
N LEU A 3 -60.21 62.37 -17.84
CA LEU A 3 -59.02 63.19 -18.17
C LEU A 3 -57.61 62.55 -18.35
N ARG A 4 -56.88 63.10 -19.35
CA ARG A 4 -55.46 63.56 -19.43
C ARG A 4 -54.33 62.52 -19.22
N TYR A 5 -53.23 62.48 -19.98
CA TYR A 5 -52.15 63.49 -20.15
C TYR A 5 -51.31 63.12 -21.41
N ARG A 6 -50.96 64.09 -22.28
CA ARG A 6 -49.58 64.62 -22.57
C ARG A 6 -48.45 63.57 -22.45
N THR A 7 -47.47 63.44 -23.35
CA THR A 7 -46.57 64.48 -23.88
C THR A 7 -45.68 63.88 -24.99
N ALA A 8 -45.23 64.75 -25.90
CA ALA A 8 -44.32 64.51 -27.02
C ALA A 8 -42.90 64.02 -26.61
N ILE A 9 -42.13 63.48 -27.58
CA ILE A 9 -40.75 63.92 -27.88
C ILE A 9 -40.44 63.65 -29.37
N LYS A 10 -39.96 64.72 -30.02
CA LYS A 10 -39.39 64.80 -31.37
C LYS A 10 -38.01 64.13 -31.43
N ALA A 11 -37.73 63.55 -32.61
CA ALA A 11 -36.50 63.54 -33.42
C ALA A 11 -35.12 63.79 -32.79
N ILE A 12 -34.11 63.05 -33.27
CA ILE A 12 -32.76 63.48 -33.74
C ILE A 12 -32.11 62.21 -34.32
N SER A 13 -32.14 61.97 -35.64
CA SER A 13 -31.14 62.37 -36.65
C SER A 13 -29.68 62.07 -36.29
N SER A 14 -29.16 61.00 -36.91
CA SER A 14 -27.78 60.79 -37.37
C SER A 14 -26.65 61.61 -36.75
N GLN A 15 -25.73 60.92 -36.06
CA GLN A 15 -24.34 61.33 -35.97
C GLN A 15 -23.45 60.10 -36.24
N ARG A 16 -22.75 60.14 -37.38
CA ARG A 16 -21.60 59.28 -37.68
C ARG A 16 -20.52 59.58 -36.64
N GLY A 17 -20.36 58.70 -35.66
CA GLY A 17 -19.24 58.71 -34.73
C GLY A 17 -18.10 57.84 -35.26
N GLN A 18 -16.94 58.45 -35.47
CA GLN A 18 -15.67 57.76 -35.69
C GLN A 18 -15.42 56.76 -34.54
N LEU A 19 -15.37 55.47 -34.84
CA LEU A 19 -14.83 54.47 -33.92
C LEU A 19 -13.33 54.69 -33.83
N SER A 20 -12.85 55.18 -32.68
CA SER A 20 -11.43 55.44 -32.47
C SER A 20 -10.65 54.11 -32.44
N PRO A 21 -9.48 54.02 -33.12
CA PRO A 21 -8.59 52.85 -33.04
C PRO A 21 -8.12 52.54 -31.61
N PHE A 22 -8.15 53.54 -30.73
CA PHE A 22 -7.77 53.39 -29.32
C PHE A 22 -8.77 52.55 -28.52
N MET A 23 -10.08 52.60 -28.82
CA MET A 23 -11.06 51.74 -28.11
C MET A 23 -10.99 50.28 -28.55
N PHE A 24 -10.62 49.98 -29.80
CA PHE A 24 -10.31 48.61 -30.24
C PHE A 24 -9.00 48.10 -29.65
N GLY A 25 -7.96 48.94 -29.53
CA GLY A 25 -6.68 48.58 -28.91
C GLY A 25 -6.80 48.23 -27.42
N LEU A 26 -7.68 48.92 -26.69
CA LEU A 26 -7.90 48.68 -25.26
C LEU A 26 -8.76 47.43 -25.01
N LEU A 27 -9.76 47.15 -25.85
CA LEU A 27 -10.56 45.91 -25.82
C LEU A 27 -9.74 44.67 -26.25
N MET A 28 -8.93 44.79 -27.31
CA MET A 28 -8.02 43.72 -27.74
C MET A 28 -6.93 43.48 -26.68
N GLY A 29 -6.35 44.53 -26.09
CA GLY A 29 -5.37 44.41 -25.01
C GLY A 29 -5.92 43.68 -23.78
N MET A 30 -7.09 44.08 -23.27
CA MET A 30 -7.70 43.43 -22.09
C MET A 30 -8.12 41.97 -22.35
N SER A 31 -8.56 41.64 -23.57
CA SER A 31 -8.94 40.26 -23.93
C SER A 31 -7.73 39.32 -24.05
N VAL A 32 -6.59 39.80 -24.57
CA VAL A 32 -5.36 39.00 -24.68
C VAL A 32 -4.73 38.79 -23.30
N PHE A 33 -4.73 39.80 -22.42
CA PHE A 33 -4.28 39.61 -21.03
C PHE A 33 -5.22 38.70 -20.22
N SER A 34 -6.54 38.76 -20.45
CA SER A 34 -7.51 37.86 -19.79
C SER A 34 -7.40 36.42 -20.30
N MET A 35 -7.21 36.20 -21.61
CA MET A 35 -6.98 34.85 -22.15
C MET A 35 -5.60 34.31 -21.77
N ALA A 36 -4.57 35.15 -21.78
CA ALA A 36 -3.23 34.75 -21.34
C ALA A 36 -3.21 34.44 -19.84
N SER A 37 -3.87 35.24 -18.99
CA SER A 37 -3.98 34.95 -17.56
C SER A 37 -4.83 33.72 -17.27
N LEU A 38 -5.92 33.49 -18.01
CA LEU A 38 -6.68 32.24 -17.95
C LEU A 38 -5.84 31.04 -18.37
N LYS A 39 -5.08 31.14 -19.47
CA LYS A 39 -4.21 30.08 -19.95
C LYS A 39 -3.05 29.81 -19.00
N TRP A 40 -2.49 30.85 -18.39
CA TRP A 40 -1.42 30.75 -17.40
C TRP A 40 -1.95 30.17 -16.08
N ALA A 41 -3.13 30.61 -15.62
CA ALA A 41 -3.82 30.02 -14.47
C ALA A 41 -4.21 28.55 -14.72
N GLN A 42 -4.62 28.19 -15.95
CA GLN A 42 -4.88 26.80 -16.33
C GLN A 42 -3.60 25.96 -16.34
N GLN A 43 -2.50 26.50 -16.84
CA GLN A 43 -1.19 25.85 -16.82
C GLN A 43 -0.68 25.65 -15.39
N GLU A 44 -0.76 26.69 -14.56
CA GLU A 44 -0.33 26.64 -13.16
C GLU A 44 -1.21 25.70 -12.34
N MET A 45 -2.53 25.69 -12.56
CA MET A 45 -3.43 24.69 -11.99
C MET A 45 -3.12 23.27 -12.46
N ALA A 46 -2.77 23.07 -13.73
CA ALA A 46 -2.38 21.75 -14.25
C ALA A 46 -1.05 21.28 -13.63
N GLU A 47 -0.08 22.17 -13.46
CA GLU A 47 1.18 21.86 -12.79
C GLU A 47 0.99 21.56 -11.30
N GLN A 48 0.16 22.32 -10.60
CA GLN A 48 -0.18 22.05 -9.20
C GLN A 48 -0.89 20.70 -9.04
N LYS A 49 -1.85 20.38 -9.93
CA LYS A 49 -2.51 19.07 -9.93
C LYS A 49 -1.52 17.93 -10.13
N LYS A 50 -0.58 18.06 -11.08
CA LYS A 50 0.47 17.05 -11.30
C LYS A 50 1.38 16.88 -10.08
N ARG A 51 1.80 17.98 -9.45
CA ARG A 51 2.63 17.91 -8.23
C ARG A 51 1.87 17.26 -7.07
N ASN A 52 0.59 17.59 -6.90
CA ASN A 52 -0.24 16.98 -5.85
C ASN A 52 -0.46 15.48 -6.09
N ALA A 53 -0.74 15.07 -7.33
CA ALA A 53 -0.88 13.65 -7.69
C ALA A 53 0.42 12.86 -7.42
N ALA A 54 1.58 13.41 -7.81
CA ALA A 54 2.87 12.78 -7.55
C ALA A 54 3.18 12.65 -6.04
N LEU A 55 2.83 13.66 -5.24
CA LEU A 55 3.00 13.62 -3.79
C LEU A 55 2.07 12.58 -3.13
N GLN A 56 0.82 12.47 -3.60
CA GLN A 56 -0.12 11.46 -3.13
C GLN A 56 0.37 10.04 -3.46
N GLU A 57 0.87 9.83 -4.68
CA GLU A 57 1.42 8.54 -5.10
C GLU A 57 2.64 8.17 -4.26
N ALA A 58 3.61 9.07 -4.09
CA ALA A 58 4.79 8.81 -3.26
C ALA A 58 4.41 8.45 -1.81
N SER A 59 3.45 9.19 -1.24
CA SER A 59 2.96 8.92 0.11
C SER A 59 2.19 7.58 0.21
N ALA A 60 1.39 7.22 -0.81
CA ALA A 60 0.73 5.93 -0.88
C ALA A 60 1.74 4.78 -1.05
N GLN A 61 2.83 5.00 -1.78
CA GLN A 61 3.94 4.04 -1.88
C GLN A 61 4.66 3.86 -0.54
N ASP A 62 4.87 4.94 0.22
CA ASP A 62 5.46 4.86 1.55
C ASP A 62 4.56 4.09 2.53
N LEU A 63 3.24 4.32 2.48
CA LEU A 63 2.28 3.52 3.24
C LEU A 63 2.28 2.04 2.83
N SER A 64 2.39 1.76 1.53
CA SER A 64 2.48 0.40 1.00
C SER A 64 3.74 -0.31 1.53
N LYS A 65 4.90 0.35 1.50
CA LYS A 65 6.15 -0.19 2.05
C LYS A 65 6.07 -0.36 3.56
N ALA A 66 5.43 0.56 4.27
CA ALA A 66 5.22 0.46 5.71
C ALA A 66 4.34 -0.74 6.06
N LEU A 67 3.29 -1.04 5.28
CA LEU A 67 2.48 -2.24 5.46
C LEU A 67 3.25 -3.52 5.10
N GLU A 68 4.05 -3.51 4.03
CA GLU A 68 4.93 -4.64 3.69
C GLU A 68 5.89 -4.93 4.85
N PHE A 69 6.55 -3.89 5.38
CA PHE A 69 7.45 -4.01 6.53
C PHE A 69 6.71 -4.50 7.77
N ALA A 70 5.56 -3.91 8.10
CA ALA A 70 4.73 -4.32 9.23
C ALA A 70 4.35 -5.80 9.15
N THR A 71 4.06 -6.30 7.95
CA THR A 71 3.74 -7.70 7.68
C THR A 71 4.98 -8.58 7.85
N LEU A 72 6.13 -8.16 7.33
CA LEU A 72 7.41 -8.89 7.45
C LEU A 72 7.86 -9.03 8.90
N THR A 73 7.60 -8.03 9.74
CA THR A 73 8.03 -8.00 11.14
C THR A 73 6.99 -8.53 12.12
N GLU A 74 5.90 -9.13 11.64
CA GLU A 74 4.92 -9.77 12.52
C GLU A 74 5.56 -10.87 13.36
N THR A 75 5.10 -10.96 14.60
CA THR A 75 5.34 -12.05 15.53
C THR A 75 4.06 -12.84 15.75
N GLU A 76 4.13 -13.99 16.44
CA GLU A 76 2.94 -14.80 16.75
C GLU A 76 1.79 -13.96 17.37
N GLY A 77 2.13 -13.06 18.30
CA GLY A 77 1.13 -12.21 18.97
C GLY A 77 0.67 -10.99 18.19
N THR A 78 1.29 -10.69 17.04
CA THR A 78 0.97 -9.50 16.22
C THR A 78 0.54 -9.83 14.80
N TYR A 79 0.47 -11.12 14.46
CA TYR A 79 -0.09 -11.59 13.20
C TYR A 79 -1.52 -11.08 13.02
N SER A 80 -1.79 -10.48 11.86
CA SER A 80 -3.13 -10.04 11.51
C SER A 80 -3.33 -10.02 10.00
N ASP A 81 -4.51 -10.45 9.56
CA ASP A 81 -4.97 -10.32 8.18
C ASP A 81 -5.63 -8.96 7.90
N ASP A 82 -5.71 -8.10 8.92
CA ASP A 82 -6.25 -6.76 8.79
C ASP A 82 -5.15 -5.79 8.34
N PHE A 83 -5.38 -5.20 7.17
CA PHE A 83 -4.52 -4.19 6.57
C PHE A 83 -5.21 -2.83 6.68
N THR A 84 -4.80 -2.05 7.69
CA THR A 84 -5.39 -0.75 7.98
C THR A 84 -4.39 0.38 7.84
N LEU A 85 -4.90 1.60 7.75
CA LEU A 85 -4.05 2.79 7.71
C LEU A 85 -3.30 3.01 9.03
N GLU A 86 -3.94 2.71 10.15
CA GLU A 86 -3.36 2.81 11.50
C GLU A 86 -2.14 1.90 11.62
N ARG A 87 -2.24 0.68 11.09
CA ARG A 87 -1.14 -0.27 11.04
C ARG A 87 0.02 0.27 10.20
N ALA A 88 -0.25 0.81 9.02
CA ALA A 88 0.78 1.42 8.18
C ALA A 88 1.49 2.58 8.92
N ARG A 89 0.70 3.45 9.57
CA ARG A 89 1.18 4.64 10.27
C ARG A 89 2.12 4.34 11.44
N ALA A 90 2.00 3.17 12.07
CA ALA A 90 2.93 2.75 13.11
C ALA A 90 4.38 2.55 12.59
N TYR A 91 4.53 2.31 11.28
CA TYR A 91 5.82 1.99 10.65
C TYR A 91 6.29 3.05 9.64
N THR A 92 5.45 4.03 9.29
CA THR A 92 5.92 5.26 8.63
C THR A 92 6.65 6.13 9.65
N THR A 93 7.80 6.69 9.29
CA THR A 93 8.64 7.51 10.17
C THR A 93 7.85 8.57 10.96
N ARG A 94 7.97 8.52 12.30
CA ARG A 94 7.74 9.65 13.24
C ARG A 94 8.73 10.82 13.02
N THR A 95 9.21 11.03 11.79
CA THR A 95 10.28 11.97 11.49
C THR A 95 9.71 13.20 10.81
N SER A 96 9.75 14.31 11.56
CA SER A 96 9.53 15.71 11.17
C SER A 96 8.11 16.14 10.79
N GLY A 97 7.42 16.80 11.74
CA GLY A 97 7.01 18.21 11.60
C GLY A 97 6.12 18.68 10.45
N GLN A 98 5.70 17.82 9.52
CA GLN A 98 4.75 18.14 8.46
C GLN A 98 3.96 16.89 8.05
N THR A 99 3.29 16.22 8.99
CA THR A 99 2.03 15.55 8.63
C THR A 99 1.04 16.66 8.28
N ARG A 100 1.04 17.09 7.02
CA ARG A 100 -0.14 17.77 6.43
C ARG A 100 -1.34 16.91 6.82
N GLY A 101 -2.19 17.49 7.65
CA GLY A 101 -3.16 16.76 8.46
C GLY A 101 -4.07 15.87 7.63
N GLY A 102 -4.50 14.77 8.24
CA GLY A 102 -5.80 14.16 7.93
C GLY A 102 -6.11 13.88 6.46
N GLN A 103 -5.14 13.56 5.60
CA GLN A 103 -5.48 12.93 4.34
C GLN A 103 -5.97 11.51 4.65
N ASP A 104 -7.28 11.31 4.50
CA ASP A 104 -7.97 10.03 4.66
C ASP A 104 -7.53 9.09 3.54
N TYR A 105 -6.35 8.48 3.65
CA TYR A 105 -5.98 7.39 2.75
C TYR A 105 -7.02 6.28 2.87
N LEU A 106 -7.52 5.82 1.74
CA LEU A 106 -8.36 4.64 1.69
C LEU A 106 -7.45 3.43 1.52
N VAL A 107 -7.54 2.48 2.46
CA VAL A 107 -6.86 1.18 2.40
C VAL A 107 -7.93 0.10 2.22
N VAL A 108 -7.76 -0.74 1.21
CA VAL A 108 -8.71 -1.79 0.86
C VAL A 108 -7.96 -3.09 0.59
N ALA A 109 -8.26 -4.15 1.33
CA ALA A 109 -7.74 -5.49 1.08
C ALA A 109 -8.81 -6.37 0.41
N ARG A 110 -8.41 -7.12 -0.63
CA ARG A 110 -9.26 -8.12 -1.31
C ARG A 110 -8.52 -9.42 -1.48
N GLY A 111 -9.22 -10.53 -1.24
CA GLY A 111 -8.73 -11.86 -1.57
C GLY A 111 -8.56 -12.01 -3.09
N SER A 112 -7.46 -12.63 -3.50
CA SER A 112 -7.14 -12.86 -4.91
C SER A 112 -7.63 -14.20 -5.45
N GLY A 113 -8.19 -15.06 -4.61
CA GLY A 113 -8.49 -16.46 -4.96
C GLY A 113 -7.25 -17.33 -5.20
N ARG A 114 -6.03 -16.76 -5.20
CA ARG A 114 -4.77 -17.48 -5.36
C ARG A 114 -4.25 -17.91 -3.98
N THR A 115 -4.23 -19.22 -3.74
CA THR A 115 -3.70 -19.78 -2.49
C THR A 115 -2.25 -20.21 -2.65
N ALA A 116 -1.38 -19.77 -1.73
CA ALA A 116 0.00 -20.22 -1.63
C ALA A 116 0.31 -20.55 -0.17
N LEU A 117 1.01 -21.67 0.08
CA LEU A 117 1.43 -22.07 1.44
C LEU A 117 0.25 -22.11 2.42
N GLY A 118 -0.89 -22.65 1.99
CA GLY A 118 -2.11 -22.75 2.80
C GLY A 118 -2.82 -21.41 3.08
N LYS A 119 -2.41 -20.29 2.48
CA LYS A 119 -3.02 -18.98 2.69
C LYS A 119 -3.48 -18.35 1.38
N GLU A 120 -4.69 -17.80 1.37
CA GLU A 120 -5.15 -16.97 0.25
C GLU A 120 -4.35 -15.66 0.22
N SER A 121 -3.79 -15.34 -0.94
CA SER A 121 -3.11 -14.07 -1.18
C SER A 121 -4.13 -12.93 -1.21
N GLN A 122 -3.77 -11.81 -0.58
CA GLN A 122 -4.57 -10.60 -0.57
C GLN A 122 -3.85 -9.51 -1.37
N VAL A 123 -4.61 -8.78 -2.17
CA VAL A 123 -4.16 -7.53 -2.79
C VAL A 123 -4.68 -6.38 -1.95
N ILE A 124 -3.76 -5.56 -1.48
CA ILE A 124 -4.06 -4.33 -0.75
C ILE A 124 -3.91 -3.18 -1.72
N ALA A 125 -4.95 -2.37 -1.87
CA ALA A 125 -4.95 -1.10 -2.59
C ALA A 125 -4.96 0.07 -1.61
N ILE A 126 -4.13 1.08 -1.89
CA ILE A 126 -3.99 2.30 -1.11
C ILE A 126 -4.19 3.47 -2.05
N THR A 127 -5.09 4.40 -1.72
CA THR A 127 -5.25 5.64 -2.48
C THR A 127 -5.36 6.86 -1.59
N GLY A 128 -4.60 7.89 -1.95
CA GLY A 128 -4.67 9.24 -1.37
C GLY A 128 -5.52 10.21 -2.18
N SER A 129 -6.21 9.74 -3.22
CA SER A 129 -7.04 10.57 -4.09
C SER A 129 -8.21 11.20 -3.30
N ASP A 130 -8.48 12.46 -3.59
CA ASP A 130 -9.62 13.25 -3.11
C ASP A 130 -10.87 13.09 -3.99
N ASP A 131 -10.75 12.44 -5.16
CA ASP A 131 -11.88 12.14 -6.03
C ASP A 131 -12.77 11.06 -5.42
N THR A 132 -13.98 11.45 -5.04
CA THR A 132 -15.00 10.55 -4.46
C THR A 132 -15.38 9.39 -5.37
N LEU A 133 -15.42 9.57 -6.69
CA LEU A 133 -15.71 8.49 -7.64
C LEU A 133 -14.58 7.48 -7.64
N ARG A 134 -13.33 7.96 -7.65
CA ARG A 134 -12.14 7.10 -7.61
C ARG A 134 -12.06 6.29 -6.32
N ARG A 135 -12.28 6.95 -5.18
CA ARG A 135 -12.34 6.27 -3.87
C ARG A 135 -13.47 5.25 -3.83
N SER A 136 -14.63 5.58 -4.40
CA SER A 136 -15.76 4.66 -4.51
C SER A 136 -15.41 3.45 -5.38
N ASP A 137 -14.73 3.65 -6.51
CA ASP A 137 -14.28 2.58 -7.39
C ASP A 137 -13.30 1.63 -6.71
N VAL A 138 -12.29 2.17 -6.01
CA VAL A 138 -11.34 1.36 -5.22
C VAL A 138 -12.08 0.59 -4.13
N TYR A 139 -12.98 1.24 -3.40
CA TYR A 139 -13.74 0.62 -2.32
C TYR A 139 -14.69 -0.48 -2.81
N ARG A 140 -15.43 -0.22 -3.89
CA ARG A 140 -16.43 -1.15 -4.45
C ARG A 140 -15.82 -2.27 -5.27
N THR A 141 -14.56 -2.14 -5.69
CA THR A 141 -13.87 -3.23 -6.38
C THR A 141 -13.69 -4.40 -5.42
N LEU A 142 -14.36 -5.52 -5.73
CA LEU A 142 -14.27 -6.76 -4.97
C LEU A 142 -13.17 -7.70 -5.49
N ASP A 143 -12.75 -7.48 -6.74
CA ASP A 143 -11.81 -8.33 -7.47
C ASP A 143 -10.38 -7.81 -7.34
N ALA A 144 -9.46 -8.68 -6.89
CA ALA A 144 -8.07 -8.34 -6.65
C ALA A 144 -7.29 -8.01 -7.93
N ASP A 145 -7.55 -8.71 -9.04
CA ASP A 145 -6.87 -8.48 -10.31
C ASP A 145 -7.31 -7.14 -10.91
N ARG A 146 -8.57 -6.76 -10.70
CA ARG A 146 -9.09 -5.44 -11.05
C ARG A 146 -8.46 -4.34 -10.20
N LEU A 147 -8.19 -4.56 -8.91
CA LEU A 147 -7.42 -3.61 -8.10
C LEU A 147 -6.00 -3.43 -8.65
N GLN A 148 -5.33 -4.52 -9.04
CA GLN A 148 -3.99 -4.44 -9.64
C GLN A 148 -4.01 -3.69 -10.98
N LYS A 149 -5.02 -3.94 -11.84
CA LYS A 149 -5.22 -3.18 -13.07
C LYS A 149 -5.46 -1.70 -12.80
N LEU A 150 -6.25 -1.35 -11.78
CA LEU A 150 -6.49 0.05 -11.41
C LEU A 150 -5.21 0.78 -10.96
N ALA A 151 -4.23 0.08 -10.39
CA ALA A 151 -2.91 0.64 -10.08
C ALA A 151 -1.98 0.68 -11.31
N GLY A 152 -2.06 -0.33 -12.18
CA GLY A 152 -1.22 -0.44 -13.38
C GLY A 152 -1.61 0.51 -14.52
N ASP A 153 -2.91 0.65 -14.78
CA ASP A 153 -3.46 1.43 -15.90
C ASP A 153 -3.51 2.93 -15.57
N ASN A 154 -3.64 3.30 -14.29
CA ASN A 154 -3.79 4.69 -13.83
C ASN A 154 -2.61 5.13 -12.95
N LYS A 155 -1.37 4.96 -13.43
CA LYS A 155 -0.15 5.47 -12.76
C LYS A 155 -0.20 6.97 -12.41
N THR A 156 -1.14 7.72 -12.97
CA THR A 156 -1.34 9.15 -12.69
C THR A 156 -2.31 9.45 -11.55
N ASP A 157 -3.03 8.45 -11.02
CA ASP A 157 -4.17 8.68 -10.11
C ASP A 157 -3.92 8.18 -8.67
N GLY A 158 -2.66 7.93 -8.30
CA GLY A 158 -2.26 7.72 -6.91
C GLY A 158 -2.89 6.49 -6.23
N VAL A 159 -3.14 5.41 -6.98
CA VAL A 159 -3.50 4.10 -6.42
C VAL A 159 -2.28 3.20 -6.45
N VAL A 160 -1.86 2.72 -5.28
CA VAL A 160 -0.73 1.80 -5.13
C VAL A 160 -1.26 0.48 -4.62
N THR A 161 -0.78 -0.63 -5.17
CA THR A 161 -1.13 -1.95 -4.69
C THR A 161 0.10 -2.74 -4.26
N PHE A 162 -0.05 -3.56 -3.23
CA PHE A 162 0.89 -4.64 -2.93
C PHE A 162 0.14 -5.95 -2.68
N GLU A 163 0.82 -7.07 -2.91
CA GLU A 163 0.26 -8.41 -2.75
C GLU A 163 0.96 -9.16 -1.61
N THR A 164 0.19 -9.79 -0.72
CA THR A 164 0.74 -10.45 0.48
C THR A 164 1.50 -11.74 0.18
N SER A 165 1.21 -12.43 -0.93
CA SER A 165 1.83 -13.72 -1.30
C SER A 165 3.36 -13.69 -1.26
N ALA A 166 3.97 -12.64 -1.83
CA ALA A 166 5.41 -12.49 -1.87
C ALA A 166 6.00 -12.36 -0.45
N VAL A 167 5.35 -11.59 0.42
CA VAL A 167 5.76 -11.40 1.81
C VAL A 167 5.67 -12.70 2.60
N ARG A 168 4.53 -13.39 2.50
CA ARG A 168 4.30 -14.68 3.19
C ARG A 168 5.30 -15.74 2.72
N THR A 169 5.60 -15.78 1.42
CA THR A 169 6.62 -16.68 0.87
C THR A 169 8.01 -16.39 1.43
N ARG A 170 8.41 -15.11 1.53
CA ARG A 170 9.69 -14.74 2.15
C ARG A 170 9.76 -15.17 3.62
N GLN A 171 8.69 -14.97 4.39
CA GLN A 171 8.59 -15.38 5.80
C GLN A 171 8.76 -16.89 5.99
N VAL A 172 8.03 -17.69 5.20
CA VAL A 172 8.13 -19.16 5.25
C VAL A 172 9.50 -19.64 4.78
N THR A 173 10.06 -19.05 3.73
CA THR A 173 11.40 -19.38 3.23
C THR A 173 12.46 -19.11 4.29
N LYS A 174 12.41 -17.93 4.93
CA LYS A 174 13.36 -17.57 5.99
C LYS A 174 13.23 -18.47 7.22
N SER A 175 12.00 -18.84 7.60
CA SER A 175 11.77 -19.81 8.68
C SER A 175 12.34 -21.19 8.33
N SER A 176 12.18 -21.63 7.08
CA SER A 176 12.74 -22.89 6.59
C SER A 176 14.27 -22.89 6.60
N GLN A 177 14.90 -21.76 6.25
CA GLN A 177 16.36 -21.59 6.35
C GLN A 177 16.84 -21.65 7.81
N ASN A 178 16.13 -20.98 8.72
CA ASN A 178 16.44 -21.04 10.15
C ASN A 178 16.25 -22.46 10.70
N MET A 179 15.21 -23.18 10.25
CA MET A 179 14.96 -24.58 10.63
C MET A 179 16.08 -25.50 10.13
N ALA A 180 16.55 -25.30 8.89
CA ALA A 180 17.70 -26.02 8.36
C ALA A 180 18.97 -25.78 9.17
N ALA A 181 19.24 -24.54 9.58
CA ALA A 181 20.36 -24.21 10.47
C ALA A 181 20.24 -24.89 11.83
N MET A 182 19.03 -25.02 12.39
CA MET A 182 18.80 -25.84 13.60
C MET A 182 19.10 -27.33 13.34
N GLY A 183 18.68 -27.85 12.18
CA GLY A 183 18.99 -29.21 11.74
C GLY A 183 20.49 -29.50 11.68
N GLU A 184 21.30 -28.55 11.19
CA GLU A 184 22.77 -28.67 11.19
C GLU A 184 23.34 -28.81 12.60
N GLN A 185 22.78 -28.07 13.58
CA GLN A 185 23.21 -28.18 14.98
C GLN A 185 22.81 -29.52 15.61
N ILE A 186 21.65 -30.07 15.21
CA ILE A 186 21.24 -31.43 15.59
C ILE A 186 22.19 -32.47 14.99
N TYR A 187 22.63 -32.31 13.74
CA TYR A 187 23.64 -33.20 13.17
C TYR A 187 25.00 -33.07 13.86
N ALA A 188 25.38 -31.87 14.30
CA ALA A 188 26.58 -31.68 15.12
C ALA A 188 26.46 -32.39 16.49
N PHE A 189 25.28 -32.34 17.12
CA PHE A 189 24.98 -33.11 18.32
C PHE A 189 25.11 -34.61 18.06
N PHE A 190 24.55 -35.09 16.94
CA PHE A 190 24.65 -36.49 16.53
C PHE A 190 26.11 -36.91 16.38
N ALA A 191 26.95 -36.12 15.72
CA ALA A 191 28.37 -36.45 15.51
C ALA A 191 29.14 -36.65 16.83
N ALA A 192 28.71 -36.00 17.92
CA ALA A 192 29.32 -36.14 19.24
C ALA A 192 28.73 -37.30 20.07
N HIS A 193 27.45 -37.64 19.89
CA HIS A 193 26.73 -38.60 20.74
C HIS A 193 26.28 -39.88 20.04
N MET A 194 26.47 -39.98 18.72
CA MET A 194 26.04 -41.08 17.85
C MET A 194 24.53 -41.39 17.92
N ARG A 195 23.72 -40.39 18.27
CA ARG A 195 22.26 -40.45 18.28
C ARG A 195 21.63 -39.06 18.14
N MET A 196 20.39 -39.01 17.67
CA MET A 196 19.58 -37.80 17.73
C MET A 196 19.34 -37.38 19.19
N PRO A 197 19.21 -36.07 19.48
CA PRO A 197 18.90 -35.59 20.82
C PRO A 197 17.50 -36.06 21.25
N THR A 198 17.31 -36.30 22.54
CA THR A 198 15.96 -36.47 23.09
C THR A 198 15.21 -35.13 23.07
N GLY A 199 13.91 -35.14 23.39
CA GLY A 199 13.13 -33.89 23.49
C GLY A 199 13.76 -32.88 24.47
N GLU A 200 14.16 -33.32 25.67
CA GLU A 200 14.77 -32.46 26.68
C GLU A 200 16.13 -31.89 26.24
N GLU A 201 16.96 -32.70 25.58
CA GLU A 201 18.25 -32.25 25.06
C GLU A 201 18.09 -31.27 23.91
N TYR A 202 17.09 -31.49 23.05
CA TYR A 202 16.72 -30.54 22.02
C TYR A 202 16.25 -29.22 22.63
N ASP A 203 15.48 -29.26 23.71
CA ASP A 203 15.00 -28.05 24.38
C ASP A 203 16.16 -27.20 24.89
N GLN A 204 17.14 -27.82 25.54
CA GLN A 204 18.37 -27.16 25.99
C GLN A 204 19.19 -26.60 24.82
N LEU A 205 19.31 -27.37 23.73
CA LEU A 205 20.01 -26.94 22.52
C LEU A 205 19.33 -25.73 21.88
N ALA A 206 18.02 -25.75 21.74
CA ALA A 206 17.22 -24.69 21.13
C ALA A 206 17.26 -23.40 21.95
N GLU A 207 17.21 -23.50 23.29
CA GLU A 207 17.35 -22.35 24.19
C GLU A 207 18.72 -21.68 24.07
N LYS A 208 19.79 -22.49 24.02
CA LYS A 208 21.17 -21.99 23.90
C LYS A 208 21.41 -21.30 22.56
N LEU A 209 20.91 -21.86 21.47
CA LEU A 209 21.17 -21.36 20.12
C LEU A 209 20.28 -20.18 19.74
N THR A 210 19.11 -20.03 20.35
CA THR A 210 18.13 -18.97 20.07
C THR A 210 17.65 -18.91 18.61
N ILE A 211 17.89 -19.97 17.81
CA ILE A 211 17.42 -20.08 16.43
C ILE A 211 15.91 -20.37 16.45
N ARG A 212 15.13 -19.48 15.84
CA ARG A 212 13.66 -19.48 15.87
C ARG A 212 13.08 -19.26 14.46
N ASP A 213 11.78 -19.51 14.30
CA ASP A 213 11.06 -19.09 13.10
C ASP A 213 10.96 -17.55 13.02
N VAL A 214 10.46 -17.01 11.90
CA VAL A 214 10.33 -15.55 11.73
C VAL A 214 9.30 -14.92 12.66
N TRP A 215 8.40 -15.70 13.23
CA TRP A 215 7.39 -15.26 14.19
C TRP A 215 7.87 -15.38 15.64
N ASN A 216 9.17 -15.67 15.84
CA ASN A 216 9.84 -15.82 17.13
C ASN A 216 9.43 -17.06 17.94
N ARG A 217 8.92 -18.09 17.27
CA ARG A 217 8.59 -19.38 17.90
C ARG A 217 9.71 -20.37 17.73
N LYS A 218 9.77 -21.31 18.65
CA LYS A 218 10.67 -22.45 18.58
C LYS A 218 10.14 -23.43 17.53
N PHE A 219 11.05 -24.17 16.90
CA PHE A 219 10.65 -25.29 16.03
C PHE A 219 10.16 -26.46 16.87
N ASP A 220 9.09 -27.10 16.44
CA ASP A 220 8.60 -28.32 17.05
C ASP A 220 9.55 -29.47 16.66
N TYR A 221 9.91 -30.30 17.64
CA TYR A 221 10.85 -31.40 17.46
C TYR A 221 10.21 -32.71 17.88
N SER A 222 10.31 -33.70 16.98
CA SER A 222 9.86 -35.06 17.24
C SER A 222 11.04 -36.02 17.07
N TYR A 223 11.45 -36.63 18.18
CA TYR A 223 12.38 -37.76 18.16
C TYR A 223 11.65 -39.00 17.60
N LEU A 224 12.22 -39.64 16.58
CA LEU A 224 11.65 -40.87 15.99
C LEU A 224 12.48 -42.08 16.40
N ASP A 225 13.79 -42.01 16.18
CA ASP A 225 14.76 -43.00 16.62
C ASP A 225 16.18 -42.40 16.68
N THR A 226 17.19 -43.25 16.88
CA THR A 226 18.58 -42.84 17.03
C THR A 226 19.13 -42.12 15.80
N GLU A 227 18.63 -42.38 14.60
CA GLU A 227 19.13 -41.83 13.33
C GLU A 227 18.15 -40.85 12.67
N ARG A 228 16.92 -40.77 13.18
CA ARG A 228 15.83 -40.00 12.58
C ARG A 228 15.13 -39.12 13.59
N ALA A 229 14.89 -37.89 13.17
CA ALA A 229 14.05 -36.96 13.89
C ALA A 229 13.29 -36.09 12.89
N ARG A 230 12.32 -35.31 13.37
CA ARG A 230 11.61 -34.32 12.57
C ARG A 230 11.65 -32.98 13.27
N LEU A 231 11.93 -31.94 12.51
CA LEU A 231 11.67 -30.55 12.87
C LEU A 231 10.44 -30.07 12.09
N GLU A 232 9.63 -29.22 12.68
CA GLU A 232 8.57 -28.53 11.96
C GLU A 232 8.28 -27.15 12.54
N PHE A 233 7.64 -26.29 11.75
CA PHE A 233 6.95 -25.12 12.26
C PHE A 233 5.61 -24.99 11.57
N THR A 234 4.64 -24.41 12.27
CA THR A 234 3.30 -24.16 11.76
C THR A 234 3.06 -22.68 11.66
N THR A 235 2.86 -22.11 10.48
CA THR A 235 2.60 -20.66 10.30
C THR A 235 1.38 -20.20 11.12
N PRO A 236 1.25 -18.89 11.43
CA PRO A 236 0.08 -18.38 12.16
C PRO A 236 -1.28 -18.70 11.51
N TRP A 237 -1.29 -18.96 10.20
CA TRP A 237 -2.49 -19.36 9.46
C TRP A 237 -2.65 -20.89 9.29
N GLY A 238 -1.87 -21.69 10.02
CA GLY A 238 -2.06 -23.14 10.11
C GLY A 238 -1.38 -23.98 9.02
N TYR A 239 -0.41 -23.42 8.28
CA TYR A 239 0.37 -24.21 7.32
C TYR A 239 1.63 -24.77 7.97
N THR A 240 1.76 -26.09 8.01
CA THR A 240 2.91 -26.78 8.63
C THR A 240 3.98 -27.11 7.60
N VAL A 241 5.23 -26.76 7.91
CA VAL A 241 6.41 -27.09 7.11
C VAL A 241 7.27 -28.09 7.87
N PRO A 242 7.35 -29.36 7.43
CA PRO A 242 8.22 -30.35 8.04
C PRO A 242 9.63 -30.35 7.41
N LEU A 243 10.62 -30.67 8.22
CA LEU A 243 11.97 -31.05 7.85
C LEU A 243 12.30 -32.39 8.52
N ASN A 244 12.39 -33.45 7.72
CA ASN A 244 12.82 -34.74 8.22
C ASN A 244 14.35 -34.75 8.29
N LEU A 245 14.89 -35.06 9.46
CA LEU A 245 16.31 -35.27 9.70
C LEU A 245 16.57 -36.77 9.62
N ASN A 246 17.49 -37.16 8.74
CA ASN A 246 17.83 -38.56 8.50
C ASN A 246 19.30 -38.64 8.06
N LEU A 247 20.01 -39.62 8.58
CA LEU A 247 21.42 -39.89 8.23
C LEU A 247 21.57 -40.88 7.06
N LYS A 248 20.46 -41.44 6.58
CA LYS A 248 20.41 -42.31 5.38
C LYS A 248 19.98 -41.55 4.15
#